data_AF-A0A8S0RLW1-F1
#
_entry.id   AF-A0A8S0RLW1-F1
#
_cell.length_a   1.000
_cell.length_b   1.000
_cell.length_c   1.000
_cell.angle_alpha   90.00
_cell.angle_beta   90.00
_cell.angle_gamma   90.00
#
_symmetry.space_group_name_H-M   'P 1'
#
loop_
_entity.id
_entity.type
_entity.pdbx_description
1 polymer ?
#
loop_
_entity_poly.entity_id
_entity_poly.type
_entity_poly.pdbx_seq_one_letter_code
_entity_poly.pdbx_strand_id
1 'polypeptide(L)'
;MTLLKFVDDEWGPVGSFNWFATHGTSMSRTNTLVSGDNKGAAARFMEDWFDQNNSGKILSDVSKAKDTPLTASNIIPVVHENYHELHELAAASSQSGSGKQIRIRSTLSVAGRPRFVSAFCQSNCGDVSPNVLGAFCIDTGLPCDFNHSTCGGKNELCYGRGPGYPDEFESTRIIGDRQFKKAVELFNKASEQLKGKVDYRHTYLNFSNLKVTISKQGGGTEVVKTCPAAMGFAFAAGTTDGPGAFDFKQGDVKGNAFWRLVRNLLKTPNQEQVDCQRPKPILLDTGEMKLPYDWAPAILPVQILRIGQLVILSVPGEFTTMSGRRLRDAVKTVLTGGSSKEFDANVHVVIAGLTNTYSQYVTTFEEYQMQRYEGASTLFGPYTLGAYIQEFKKLAAALISGQPTQSGPQPPDLLDKQISLLTPVVVDATPLGVNFGDVSADVPKNSTFKNGDNVTVVFWSANPRNDLMTEGTFALVEILQGKDSWVPAYDDDDFCLRFIWSRPAKLSPQSHATIEWKIPGTVASGVYRIRHFGSAKSLLGSINHFTGASSAFVVA
;
A
#
# COMPACT_ATOMS: atom_id res chain seq x y z
N MET A 1 2.89 -17.49 0.28
CA MET A 1 1.71 -16.72 0.72
C MET A 1 0.97 -17.56 1.74
N THR A 2 0.49 -16.94 2.82
CA THR A 2 -0.40 -17.58 3.80
C THR A 2 -1.75 -16.87 3.74
N LEU A 3 -2.83 -17.63 3.64
CA LEU A 3 -4.19 -17.10 3.54
C LEU A 3 -5.01 -17.50 4.77
N LEU A 4 -5.68 -16.54 5.39
CA LEU A 4 -6.74 -16.76 6.37
C LEU A 4 -8.08 -16.42 5.71
N LYS A 5 -8.98 -17.39 5.63
CA LYS A 5 -10.33 -17.25 5.08
C LYS A 5 -11.33 -17.06 6.21
N PHE A 6 -12.17 -16.03 6.10
CA PHE A 6 -13.28 -15.80 7.01
C PHE A 6 -14.56 -16.31 6.37
N VAL A 7 -15.27 -17.18 7.10
CA VAL A 7 -16.53 -17.80 6.66
C VAL A 7 -17.55 -17.57 7.75
N ASP A 8 -18.65 -16.96 7.37
CA ASP A 8 -19.85 -16.78 8.17
C ASP A 8 -20.80 -17.97 7.94
N ASP A 9 -21.52 -18.37 8.98
CA ASP A 9 -22.41 -19.54 8.94
C ASP A 9 -23.65 -19.29 8.06
N GLU A 10 -24.11 -18.05 7.94
CA GLU A 10 -25.28 -17.66 7.14
C GLU A 10 -24.87 -17.28 5.71
N TRP A 11 -23.85 -16.43 5.58
CA TRP A 11 -23.48 -15.78 4.32
C TRP A 11 -22.34 -16.46 3.56
N GLY A 12 -21.75 -17.51 4.13
CA GLY A 12 -20.59 -18.19 3.59
C GLY A 12 -19.35 -17.29 3.68
N PRO A 13 -18.43 -17.32 2.70
CA PRO A 13 -17.21 -16.54 2.79
C PRO A 13 -17.46 -15.02 2.85
N VAL A 14 -16.82 -14.32 3.80
CA VAL A 14 -17.00 -12.87 4.04
C VAL A 14 -15.69 -12.07 3.94
N GLY A 15 -14.54 -12.74 3.90
CA GLY A 15 -13.28 -12.03 3.68
C GLY A 15 -12.05 -12.92 3.68
N SER A 16 -10.89 -12.30 3.46
CA SER A 16 -9.60 -12.97 3.57
C SER A 16 -8.45 -12.05 3.93
N PHE A 17 -7.48 -12.56 4.69
CA PHE A 17 -6.16 -11.95 4.85
C PHE A 17 -5.11 -12.77 4.10
N ASN A 18 -4.24 -12.09 3.36
CA ASN A 18 -3.26 -12.69 2.43
C ASN A 18 -1.85 -12.18 2.73
N TRP A 19 -1.07 -12.89 3.55
CA TRP A 19 0.31 -12.51 3.88
C TRP A 19 1.28 -12.97 2.79
N PHE A 20 2.00 -12.01 2.21
CA PHE A 20 3.08 -12.28 1.25
C PHE A 20 4.11 -11.15 1.27
N ALA A 21 5.40 -11.51 1.29
CA ALA A 21 6.50 -10.55 1.33
C ALA A 21 6.78 -9.99 -0.07
N THR A 22 6.50 -8.71 -0.28
CA THR A 22 6.93 -7.92 -1.45
C THR A 22 6.69 -6.43 -1.15
N HIS A 23 7.62 -5.56 -1.52
CA HIS A 23 7.40 -4.11 -1.37
C HIS A 23 6.23 -3.62 -2.23
N GLY A 24 5.55 -2.57 -1.75
CA GLY A 24 4.59 -1.79 -2.54
C GLY A 24 5.30 -0.70 -3.34
N THR A 25 6.20 -1.10 -4.23
CA THR A 25 7.08 -0.21 -5.02
C THR A 25 7.04 -0.55 -6.51
N SER A 26 5.90 -1.04 -7.01
CA SER A 26 5.70 -1.21 -8.46
C SER A 26 5.50 0.14 -9.15
N MET A 27 4.82 1.07 -8.49
CA MET A 27 4.78 2.48 -8.85
C MET A 27 6.06 3.14 -8.34
N SER A 28 6.78 3.82 -9.22
CA SER A 28 8.07 4.43 -8.90
C SER A 28 7.91 5.75 -8.12
N ARG A 29 9.01 6.30 -7.61
CA ARG A 29 9.03 7.61 -6.95
C ARG A 29 8.60 8.79 -7.84
N THR A 30 8.54 8.61 -9.16
CA THR A 30 8.08 9.65 -10.10
C THR A 30 6.57 9.65 -10.31
N ASN A 31 5.88 8.61 -9.84
CA ASN A 31 4.42 8.59 -9.80
C ASN A 31 3.90 9.73 -8.92
N THR A 32 2.83 10.37 -9.37
CA THR A 32 2.16 11.47 -8.63
C THR A 32 0.72 11.13 -8.24
N LEU A 33 0.24 9.94 -8.59
CA LEU A 33 -1.11 9.48 -8.28
C LEU A 33 -1.11 8.67 -6.98
N VAL A 34 -2.09 8.93 -6.11
CA VAL A 34 -2.31 8.10 -4.92
C VAL A 34 -2.68 6.68 -5.37
N SER A 35 -2.03 5.68 -4.79
CA SER A 35 -2.21 4.28 -5.18
C SER A 35 -1.95 3.35 -3.99
N GLY A 36 -2.72 2.26 -3.91
CA GLY A 36 -2.42 1.12 -3.03
C GLY A 36 -1.32 0.20 -3.55
N ASP A 37 -0.69 0.56 -4.68
CA ASP A 37 0.35 -0.20 -5.38
C ASP A 37 -0.10 -1.63 -5.70
N ASN A 38 0.83 -2.57 -5.84
CA ASN A 38 0.55 -3.93 -6.29
C ASN A 38 -0.32 -4.72 -5.29
N LYS A 39 -0.24 -4.43 -3.99
CA LYS A 39 -1.07 -5.06 -2.95
C LYS A 39 -2.49 -4.51 -2.94
N GLY A 40 -2.66 -3.20 -3.14
CA GLY A 40 -3.96 -2.58 -3.32
C GLY A 40 -4.65 -3.08 -4.60
N ALA A 41 -3.91 -3.20 -5.70
CA ALA A 41 -4.42 -3.82 -6.93
C ALA A 41 -4.87 -5.27 -6.69
N ALA A 42 -4.05 -6.08 -5.99
CA ALA A 42 -4.42 -7.46 -5.66
C ALA A 42 -5.68 -7.55 -4.78
N ALA A 43 -5.81 -6.67 -3.79
CA ALA A 43 -6.99 -6.56 -2.93
C ALA A 43 -8.23 -6.24 -3.76
N ARG A 44 -8.16 -5.20 -4.61
CA ARG A 44 -9.25 -4.79 -5.49
C ARG A 44 -9.68 -5.90 -6.44
N PHE A 45 -8.72 -6.55 -7.12
CA PHE A 45 -9.03 -7.67 -8.02
C PHE A 45 -9.69 -8.85 -7.29
N MET A 46 -9.32 -9.09 -6.03
CA MET A 46 -9.94 -10.15 -5.24
C MET A 46 -11.38 -9.83 -4.82
N GLU A 47 -11.65 -8.58 -4.45
CA GLU A 47 -13.02 -8.11 -4.18
C GLU A 47 -13.88 -8.15 -5.44
N ASP A 48 -13.38 -7.63 -6.57
CA ASP A 48 -14.06 -7.68 -7.88
C ASP A 48 -14.43 -9.10 -8.29
N TRP A 49 -13.47 -10.02 -8.19
CA TRP A 49 -13.66 -11.43 -8.53
C TRP A 49 -14.73 -12.10 -7.66
N PHE A 50 -14.77 -11.78 -6.37
CA PHE A 50 -15.74 -12.36 -5.45
C PHE A 50 -17.17 -11.86 -5.75
N ASP A 51 -17.32 -10.56 -5.99
CA ASP A 51 -18.60 -9.93 -6.29
C ASP A 51 -19.17 -10.41 -7.63
N GLN A 52 -18.33 -10.56 -8.67
CA GLN A 52 -18.74 -11.07 -9.98
C GLN A 52 -19.24 -12.52 -9.91
N ASN A 53 -18.50 -13.40 -9.23
CA ASN A 53 -18.89 -14.81 -9.11
C ASN A 53 -20.15 -15.03 -8.28
N ASN A 54 -20.39 -14.20 -7.27
CA ASN A 54 -21.59 -14.29 -6.46
C ASN A 54 -22.81 -13.65 -7.11
N SER A 55 -22.65 -12.59 -7.89
CA SER A 55 -23.75 -12.01 -8.68
C SER A 55 -24.34 -13.04 -9.65
N GLY A 56 -23.50 -13.88 -10.26
CA GLY A 56 -23.95 -15.01 -11.09
C GLY A 56 -24.68 -16.12 -10.31
N LYS A 57 -24.32 -16.37 -9.04
CA LYS A 57 -25.00 -17.37 -8.18
C LYS A 57 -26.33 -16.86 -7.62
N ILE A 58 -26.41 -15.60 -7.20
CA ILE A 58 -27.64 -15.00 -6.66
C ILE A 58 -28.76 -15.03 -7.73
N LEU A 59 -28.44 -14.74 -8.99
CA LEU A 59 -29.37 -14.89 -10.12
C LEU A 59 -29.87 -16.35 -10.33
N SER A 60 -29.01 -17.33 -10.09
CA SER A 60 -29.35 -18.76 -10.25
C SER A 60 -30.18 -19.34 -9.08
N ASP A 61 -30.08 -18.74 -7.88
CA ASP A 61 -30.85 -19.18 -6.71
C ASP A 61 -32.18 -18.45 -6.58
N VAL A 62 -32.26 -17.18 -7.00
CA VAL A 62 -33.53 -16.42 -7.08
C VAL A 62 -34.46 -17.01 -8.16
N SER A 63 -33.92 -17.53 -9.27
CA SER A 63 -34.73 -18.19 -10.31
C SER A 63 -35.31 -19.55 -9.89
N LYS A 64 -34.84 -20.15 -8.78
CA LYS A 64 -35.37 -21.40 -8.23
C LYS A 64 -36.36 -21.19 -7.08
N ALA A 65 -36.47 -19.99 -6.54
CA ALA A 65 -37.31 -19.68 -5.40
C ALA A 65 -38.34 -18.59 -5.74
N LYS A 66 -39.54 -19.06 -6.14
CA LYS A 66 -40.85 -18.37 -6.20
C LYS A 66 -41.33 -17.84 -7.56
N ASP A 67 -42.40 -18.48 -8.03
CA ASP A 67 -43.47 -17.92 -8.85
C ASP A 67 -44.20 -16.78 -8.08
N THR A 68 -43.80 -15.53 -8.28
CA THR A 68 -44.66 -14.31 -8.25
C THR A 68 -43.81 -13.09 -8.66
N PRO A 69 -44.36 -12.12 -9.43
CA PRO A 69 -43.56 -11.16 -10.17
C PRO A 69 -43.04 -10.03 -9.26
N LEU A 70 -41.84 -10.22 -8.72
CA LEU A 70 -40.98 -9.12 -8.31
C LEU A 70 -40.28 -8.61 -9.57
N THR A 71 -40.41 -7.32 -9.85
CA THR A 71 -39.74 -6.60 -10.95
C THR A 71 -38.23 -6.76 -10.85
N ALA A 72 -37.75 -7.86 -11.44
CA ALA A 72 -36.36 -8.14 -11.71
C ALA A 72 -35.97 -7.34 -12.95
N SER A 73 -35.29 -6.22 -12.76
CA SER A 73 -34.48 -5.59 -13.81
C SER A 73 -33.30 -6.51 -14.11
N ASN A 74 -33.55 -7.52 -14.96
CA ASN A 74 -32.54 -8.26 -15.70
C ASN A 74 -33.18 -8.78 -16.99
N ILE A 75 -33.42 -7.85 -17.91
CA ILE A 75 -33.16 -8.12 -19.31
C ILE A 75 -31.93 -7.27 -19.60
N ILE A 76 -30.74 -7.88 -19.50
CA ILE A 76 -29.66 -7.50 -20.41
C ILE A 76 -30.11 -8.16 -21.71
N PRO A 77 -30.63 -7.42 -22.71
CA PRO A 77 -30.55 -7.97 -24.05
C PRO A 77 -29.05 -8.11 -24.27
N VAL A 78 -28.63 -9.30 -24.68
CA VAL A 78 -27.43 -9.37 -25.50
C VAL A 78 -27.73 -8.44 -26.67
N VAL A 79 -27.30 -7.17 -26.57
CA VAL A 79 -27.42 -6.20 -27.65
C VAL A 79 -26.38 -6.63 -28.67
N HIS A 80 -26.76 -7.62 -29.47
CA HIS A 80 -26.15 -7.75 -30.79
C HIS A 80 -26.45 -6.46 -31.54
N GLU A 81 -25.39 -5.68 -31.73
CA GLU A 81 -25.13 -4.83 -32.89
C GLU A 81 -26.31 -3.97 -33.36
N ASN A 82 -26.62 -2.91 -32.64
CA ASN A 82 -27.22 -1.74 -33.27
C ASN A 82 -26.43 -0.49 -32.90
N TYR A 83 -25.25 -0.39 -33.50
CA TYR A 83 -24.37 0.78 -33.45
C TYR A 83 -25.15 2.10 -33.65
N HIS A 84 -26.09 2.11 -34.60
CA HIS A 84 -26.95 3.27 -34.87
C HIS A 84 -27.84 3.68 -33.68
N GLU A 85 -28.41 2.72 -32.95
CA GLU A 85 -29.27 3.00 -31.79
C GLU A 85 -28.48 3.57 -30.61
N LEU A 86 -27.26 3.08 -30.38
CA LEU A 86 -26.36 3.62 -29.35
C LEU A 86 -25.94 5.07 -29.68
N HIS A 87 -25.70 5.39 -30.95
CA HIS A 87 -25.41 6.76 -31.39
C HIS A 87 -26.61 7.70 -31.23
N GLU A 88 -27.82 7.24 -31.55
CA GLU A 88 -29.04 8.02 -31.32
C GLU A 88 -29.26 8.30 -29.82
N LEU A 89 -29.06 7.30 -28.96
CA LEU A 89 -29.16 7.45 -27.50
C LEU A 89 -28.09 8.41 -26.95
N ALA A 90 -26.85 8.28 -27.41
CA ALA A 90 -25.77 9.20 -27.01
C ALA A 90 -26.08 10.65 -27.41
N ALA A 91 -26.60 10.87 -28.62
CA ALA A 91 -26.96 12.20 -29.11
C ALA A 91 -28.19 12.79 -28.41
N ALA A 92 -29.14 11.96 -27.96
CA ALA A 92 -30.35 12.39 -27.26
C ALA A 92 -30.13 12.67 -25.77
N SER A 93 -29.11 12.06 -25.15
CA SER A 93 -28.84 12.19 -23.72
C SER A 93 -28.34 13.60 -23.35
N SER A 94 -29.11 14.30 -22.51
CA SER A 94 -28.76 15.65 -22.06
C SER A 94 -27.73 15.65 -20.92
N GLN A 95 -26.91 16.71 -20.83
CA GLN A 95 -25.90 16.89 -19.77
C GLN A 95 -26.52 17.11 -18.37
N SER A 96 -27.83 17.37 -18.27
CA SER A 96 -28.48 17.75 -17.02
C SER A 96 -28.91 16.52 -16.21
N GLY A 97 -28.03 16.07 -15.33
CA GLY A 97 -28.39 15.18 -14.23
C GLY A 97 -27.63 15.58 -12.96
N SER A 98 -28.34 15.84 -11.87
CA SER A 98 -27.75 16.00 -10.54
C SER A 98 -27.32 14.63 -10.02
N GLY A 99 -26.09 14.22 -10.33
CA GLY A 99 -25.52 12.98 -9.78
C GLY A 99 -25.24 13.16 -8.29
N LYS A 100 -25.65 12.18 -7.47
CA LYS A 100 -25.22 12.13 -6.07
C LYS A 100 -23.76 11.66 -6.02
N GLN A 101 -22.98 12.27 -5.15
CA GLN A 101 -21.61 11.84 -4.87
C GLN A 101 -21.66 10.55 -4.03
N ILE A 102 -21.74 9.41 -4.70
CA ILE A 102 -21.82 8.09 -4.07
C ILE A 102 -20.69 7.25 -4.65
N ARG A 103 -19.81 6.76 -3.78
CA ARG A 103 -18.84 5.72 -4.14
C ARG A 103 -19.62 4.47 -4.53
N ILE A 104 -19.31 3.87 -5.67
CA ILE A 104 -20.13 2.79 -6.27
C ILE A 104 -20.35 1.66 -5.29
N ARG A 105 -19.39 1.45 -4.40
CA ARG A 105 -19.37 0.35 -3.47
C ARG A 105 -19.49 0.77 -2.00
N SER A 106 -19.87 2.03 -1.71
CA SER A 106 -20.28 2.46 -0.37
C SER A 106 -21.78 2.23 -0.11
N THR A 107 -22.55 1.80 -1.11
CA THR A 107 -23.91 1.30 -0.89
C THR A 107 -23.86 -0.03 -0.14
N LEU A 108 -24.08 0.08 1.16
CA LEU A 108 -24.29 -0.96 2.17
C LEU A 108 -24.98 -2.23 1.64
N SER A 109 -24.45 -3.38 2.10
CA SER A 109 -25.11 -4.69 2.21
C SER A 109 -26.36 -4.88 1.35
N VAL A 110 -26.24 -5.58 0.24
CA VAL A 110 -27.44 -6.14 -0.41
C VAL A 110 -28.09 -7.10 0.59
N ALA A 111 -29.27 -6.73 1.10
CA ALA A 111 -30.07 -7.52 2.02
C ALA A 111 -29.39 -7.94 3.34
N GLY A 112 -28.55 -7.09 3.94
CA GLY A 112 -27.91 -7.36 5.23
C GLY A 112 -26.65 -8.24 5.18
N ARG A 113 -26.28 -8.76 4.00
CA ARG A 113 -25.03 -9.49 3.80
C ARG A 113 -23.81 -8.56 3.94
N PRO A 114 -22.77 -8.93 4.72
CA PRO A 114 -21.56 -8.13 4.79
C PRO A 114 -20.83 -8.10 3.44
N ARG A 115 -20.24 -6.94 3.10
CA ARG A 115 -19.37 -6.81 1.93
C ARG A 115 -18.14 -7.70 2.12
N PHE A 116 -17.74 -8.38 1.05
CA PHE A 116 -16.50 -9.14 1.07
C PHE A 116 -15.30 -8.20 1.15
N VAL A 117 -14.40 -8.46 2.10
CA VAL A 117 -13.17 -7.66 2.29
C VAL A 117 -11.95 -8.55 2.11
N SER A 118 -11.00 -8.11 1.29
CA SER A 118 -9.73 -8.82 1.11
C SER A 118 -8.53 -7.94 1.41
N ALA A 119 -7.73 -8.32 2.41
CA ALA A 119 -6.51 -7.62 2.74
C ALA A 119 -5.28 -8.38 2.24
N PHE A 120 -4.36 -7.69 1.56
CA PHE A 120 -3.05 -8.21 1.19
C PHE A 120 -2.00 -7.65 2.15
N CYS A 121 -1.74 -8.41 3.20
CA CYS A 121 -0.89 -7.99 4.31
C CYS A 121 0.60 -8.08 3.94
N GLN A 122 1.38 -7.15 4.48
CA GLN A 122 2.83 -7.22 4.44
C GLN A 122 3.38 -8.34 5.34
N SER A 123 4.59 -8.78 5.03
CA SER A 123 5.34 -9.73 5.85
C SER A 123 6.78 -9.26 6.00
N ASN A 124 7.76 -10.16 5.97
CA ASN A 124 9.17 -9.80 6.00
C ASN A 124 9.69 -9.42 4.58
N CYS A 125 9.30 -8.24 4.10
CA CYS A 125 9.55 -7.76 2.74
C CYS A 125 10.82 -6.91 2.56
N GLY A 126 11.63 -6.67 3.60
CA GLY A 126 12.66 -5.62 3.62
C GLY A 126 13.73 -5.71 2.51
N ASP A 127 13.92 -6.86 1.89
CA ASP A 127 14.85 -7.09 0.76
C ASP A 127 14.14 -7.69 -0.47
N VAL A 128 12.82 -7.52 -0.59
CA VAL A 128 11.99 -8.15 -1.64
C VAL A 128 11.33 -7.09 -2.53
N SER A 129 11.87 -6.91 -3.72
CA SER A 129 11.35 -5.98 -4.74
C SER A 129 10.26 -6.63 -5.62
N PRO A 130 9.21 -5.90 -6.03
CA PRO A 130 8.28 -6.32 -7.07
C PRO A 130 8.82 -6.13 -8.50
N ASN A 131 9.99 -5.50 -8.67
CA ASN A 131 10.60 -5.17 -9.95
C ASN A 131 11.44 -6.36 -10.47
N VAL A 132 10.73 -7.41 -10.87
CA VAL A 132 11.28 -8.76 -11.11
C VAL A 132 12.16 -8.93 -12.35
N LEU A 133 12.27 -7.94 -13.24
CA LEU A 133 13.13 -8.07 -14.43
C LEU A 133 14.61 -7.81 -14.12
N GLY A 134 14.92 -7.34 -12.91
CA GLY A 134 16.27 -6.96 -12.49
C GLY A 134 16.51 -5.45 -12.57
N ALA A 135 17.72 -5.03 -12.18
CA ALA A 135 18.12 -3.63 -12.12
C ALA A 135 19.05 -3.25 -13.27
N PHE A 136 18.75 -2.15 -13.94
CA PHE A 136 19.44 -1.68 -15.12
C PHE A 136 19.72 -0.18 -15.07
N CYS A 137 20.78 0.21 -15.76
CA CYS A 137 21.12 1.59 -16.00
C CYS A 137 20.19 2.19 -17.03
N ILE A 138 19.51 3.29 -16.69
CA ILE A 138 18.50 3.92 -17.57
C ILE A 138 19.12 4.59 -18.80
N ASP A 139 20.39 4.96 -18.75
CA ASP A 139 21.14 5.63 -19.81
C ASP A 139 21.73 4.65 -20.84
N THR A 140 22.29 3.53 -20.38
CA THR A 140 23.00 2.55 -21.23
C THR A 140 22.20 1.28 -21.49
N GLY A 141 21.18 1.00 -20.69
CA GLY A 141 20.42 -0.25 -20.73
C GLY A 141 21.16 -1.47 -20.18
N LEU A 142 22.41 -1.31 -19.72
CA LEU A 142 23.21 -2.39 -19.14
C LEU A 142 22.75 -2.73 -17.71
N PRO A 143 23.00 -3.96 -17.22
CA PRO A 143 22.76 -4.30 -15.83
C PRO A 143 23.55 -3.39 -14.87
N CYS A 144 22.95 -3.01 -13.74
CA CYS A 144 23.67 -2.27 -12.71
C CYS A 144 24.81 -3.08 -12.11
N ASP A 145 25.80 -2.40 -11.54
CA ASP A 145 26.73 -3.03 -10.60
C ASP A 145 25.96 -3.66 -9.43
N PHE A 146 26.16 -4.95 -9.22
CA PHE A 146 25.39 -5.72 -8.24
C PHE A 146 25.69 -5.28 -6.80
N ASN A 147 26.96 -5.09 -6.46
CA ASN A 147 27.39 -4.87 -5.07
C ASN A 147 26.98 -3.51 -4.53
N HIS A 148 26.98 -2.47 -5.36
CA HIS A 148 26.72 -1.10 -4.94
C HIS A 148 25.44 -0.51 -5.54
N SER A 149 24.78 -1.22 -6.45
CA SER A 149 23.60 -0.74 -7.20
C SER A 149 23.88 0.57 -7.92
N THR A 150 24.93 0.58 -8.75
CA THR A 150 25.38 1.78 -9.46
C THR A 150 25.57 1.58 -10.96
N CYS A 151 25.57 2.70 -11.68
CA CYS A 151 25.82 2.85 -13.10
C CYS A 151 26.90 3.92 -13.26
N GLY A 152 28.06 3.56 -13.83
CA GLY A 152 29.22 4.46 -13.86
C GLY A 152 29.66 4.93 -12.47
N GLY A 153 29.39 4.12 -11.43
CA GLY A 153 29.69 4.45 -10.03
C GLY A 153 28.69 5.38 -9.35
N LYS A 154 27.55 5.70 -9.97
CA LYS A 154 26.46 6.53 -9.43
C LYS A 154 25.17 5.72 -9.27
N ASN A 155 24.39 5.96 -8.22
CA ASN A 155 23.17 5.19 -7.94
C ASN A 155 21.94 5.72 -8.69
N GLU A 156 21.92 7.02 -9.07
CA GLU A 156 20.71 7.70 -9.55
C GLU A 156 20.15 7.16 -10.86
N LEU A 157 20.95 6.39 -11.60
CA LEU A 157 20.59 5.80 -12.88
C LEU A 157 20.26 4.31 -12.77
N CYS A 158 20.47 3.68 -11.62
CA CYS A 158 20.23 2.25 -11.42
C CYS A 158 18.80 2.00 -10.92
N TYR A 159 17.93 1.50 -11.81
CA TYR A 159 16.52 1.22 -11.47
C TYR A 159 16.15 -0.24 -11.70
N GLY A 160 15.39 -0.80 -10.76
CA GLY A 160 14.66 -2.04 -10.92
C GLY A 160 13.56 -1.87 -11.97
N ARG A 161 13.36 -2.90 -12.81
CA ARG A 161 12.30 -2.90 -13.82
C ARG A 161 11.19 -3.88 -13.47
N GLY A 162 9.97 -3.37 -13.41
CA GLY A 162 8.76 -4.16 -13.29
C GLY A 162 8.46 -4.96 -14.57
N PRO A 163 7.58 -5.98 -14.49
CA PRO A 163 7.27 -6.85 -15.62
C PRO A 163 6.52 -6.15 -16.76
N GLY A 164 5.96 -4.96 -16.53
CA GLY A 164 5.30 -4.13 -17.54
C GLY A 164 6.18 -3.00 -18.07
N TYR A 165 7.48 -2.97 -17.73
CA TYR A 165 8.40 -1.88 -18.11
C TYR A 165 8.31 -1.55 -19.62
N PRO A 166 8.25 -0.25 -19.99
CA PRO A 166 8.41 0.93 -19.13
C PRO A 166 7.13 1.39 -18.41
N ASP A 167 6.00 0.69 -18.54
CA ASP A 167 4.74 1.06 -17.89
C ASP A 167 4.67 0.52 -16.44
N GLU A 168 4.77 1.43 -15.46
CA GLU A 168 4.66 1.11 -14.04
C GLU A 168 3.23 0.76 -13.61
N PHE A 169 2.20 1.28 -14.28
CA PHE A 169 0.81 0.88 -14.02
C PHE A 169 0.59 -0.56 -14.46
N GLU A 170 1.10 -0.93 -15.64
CA GLU A 170 1.02 -2.31 -16.12
C GLU A 170 1.87 -3.25 -15.25
N SER A 171 3.05 -2.80 -14.79
CA SER A 171 3.86 -3.54 -13.82
C SER A 171 3.09 -3.81 -12.53
N THR A 172 2.45 -2.77 -11.98
CA THR A 172 1.59 -2.85 -10.78
C THR A 172 0.44 -3.81 -10.99
N ARG A 173 -0.25 -3.73 -12.14
CA ARG A 173 -1.34 -4.64 -12.52
C ARG A 173 -0.88 -6.09 -12.56
N ILE A 174 0.24 -6.38 -13.23
CA ILE A 174 0.78 -7.74 -13.37
C ILE A 174 1.19 -8.32 -12.01
N ILE A 175 1.88 -7.55 -11.17
CA ILE A 175 2.32 -8.03 -9.85
C ILE A 175 1.11 -8.21 -8.92
N GLY A 176 0.13 -7.31 -8.97
CA GLY A 176 -1.14 -7.45 -8.26
C GLY A 176 -1.92 -8.69 -8.69
N ASP A 177 -2.05 -8.92 -10.00
CA ASP A 177 -2.72 -10.09 -10.58
C ASP A 177 -2.06 -11.42 -10.16
N ARG A 178 -0.72 -11.47 -10.11
CA ARG A 178 0.00 -12.66 -9.60
C ARG A 178 -0.32 -12.96 -8.14
N GLN A 179 -0.37 -11.93 -7.29
CA GLN A 179 -0.75 -12.09 -5.88
C GLN A 179 -2.21 -12.52 -5.76
N PHE A 180 -3.12 -11.84 -6.47
CA PHE A 180 -4.55 -12.14 -6.53
C PHE A 180 -4.82 -13.59 -6.94
N LYS A 181 -4.25 -14.05 -8.06
CA LYS A 181 -4.44 -15.42 -8.56
C LYS A 181 -4.01 -16.46 -7.53
N LYS A 182 -2.90 -16.23 -6.84
CA LYS A 182 -2.46 -17.15 -5.79
C LYS A 182 -3.39 -17.12 -4.57
N ALA A 183 -3.90 -15.95 -4.19
CA ALA A 183 -4.88 -15.83 -3.13
C ALA A 183 -6.18 -16.57 -3.47
N VAL A 184 -6.73 -16.41 -4.68
CA VAL A 184 -7.91 -17.16 -5.13
C VAL A 184 -7.69 -18.67 -5.11
N GLU A 185 -6.53 -19.14 -5.57
CA GLU A 185 -6.18 -20.56 -5.52
C GLU A 185 -6.21 -21.08 -4.07
N LEU A 186 -5.58 -20.36 -3.13
CA LEU A 186 -5.57 -20.73 -1.71
C LEU A 186 -6.95 -20.63 -1.08
N PHE A 187 -7.75 -19.62 -1.45
CA PHE A 187 -9.08 -19.37 -0.91
C PHE A 187 -10.06 -20.49 -1.27
N ASN A 188 -9.96 -21.01 -2.49
CA ASN A 188 -10.76 -22.13 -2.98
C ASN A 188 -10.31 -23.48 -2.42
N LYS A 189 -9.01 -23.65 -2.11
CA LYS A 189 -8.43 -24.88 -1.54
C LYS A 189 -8.43 -24.92 0.00
N ALA A 190 -8.71 -23.81 0.67
CA ALA A 190 -8.69 -23.70 2.12
C ALA A 190 -9.63 -24.73 2.76
N SER A 191 -9.06 -25.63 3.56
CA SER A 191 -9.74 -26.77 4.20
C SER A 191 -9.42 -26.93 5.68
N GLU A 192 -8.30 -26.38 6.14
CA GLU A 192 -7.95 -26.38 7.56
C GLU A 192 -8.74 -25.30 8.31
N GLN A 193 -9.60 -25.73 9.24
CA GLN A 193 -10.31 -24.83 10.14
C GLN A 193 -9.41 -24.44 11.33
N LEU A 194 -9.27 -23.14 11.59
CA LEU A 194 -8.63 -22.68 12.83
C LEU A 194 -9.51 -23.00 14.04
N LYS A 195 -8.92 -23.63 15.07
CA LYS A 195 -9.60 -24.04 16.30
C LYS A 195 -8.79 -23.63 17.51
N GLY A 196 -9.48 -23.30 18.60
CA GLY A 196 -8.87 -22.90 19.86
C GLY A 196 -9.13 -21.44 20.21
N LYS A 197 -8.44 -20.96 21.25
CA LYS A 197 -8.68 -19.63 21.83
C LYS A 197 -8.07 -18.51 20.99
N VAL A 198 -8.61 -17.31 21.20
CA VAL A 198 -7.99 -16.05 20.77
C VAL A 198 -7.27 -15.45 21.97
N ASP A 199 -6.01 -15.04 21.79
CA ASP A 199 -5.17 -14.50 22.87
C ASP A 199 -4.11 -13.55 22.31
N TYR A 200 -3.50 -12.72 23.15
CA TYR A 200 -2.45 -11.80 22.72
C TYR A 200 -1.45 -11.47 23.83
N ARG A 201 -0.23 -11.08 23.47
CA ARG A 201 0.70 -10.38 24.37
C ARG A 201 1.28 -9.16 23.67
N HIS A 202 1.54 -8.13 24.46
CA HIS A 202 2.06 -6.85 23.98
C HIS A 202 3.03 -6.26 25.02
N THR A 203 4.08 -5.60 24.55
CA THR A 203 4.95 -4.78 25.40
C THR A 203 5.61 -3.67 24.60
N TYR A 204 5.89 -2.55 25.25
CA TYR A 204 6.77 -1.52 24.74
C TYR A 204 8.20 -1.75 25.25
N LEU A 205 9.19 -1.53 24.39
CA LEU A 205 10.59 -1.77 24.72
C LEU A 205 11.45 -0.59 24.31
N ASN A 206 12.35 -0.16 25.18
CA ASN A 206 13.38 0.80 24.82
C ASN A 206 14.54 0.09 24.11
N PHE A 207 14.64 0.28 22.80
CA PHE A 207 15.67 -0.34 21.96
C PHE A 207 17.01 0.42 21.97
N SER A 208 17.13 1.55 22.66
CA SER A 208 18.39 2.32 22.68
C SER A 208 19.53 1.65 23.46
N ASN A 209 19.25 0.69 24.34
CA ASN A 209 20.27 0.00 25.14
C ASN A 209 19.77 -1.36 25.69
N LEU A 210 19.06 -2.13 24.87
CA LEU A 210 18.51 -3.41 25.27
C LEU A 210 19.62 -4.46 25.33
N LYS A 211 19.72 -5.17 26.45
CA LYS A 211 20.67 -6.30 26.60
C LYS A 211 20.13 -7.52 25.87
N VAL A 212 20.97 -8.13 25.04
CA VAL A 212 20.63 -9.28 24.20
C VAL A 212 21.60 -10.42 24.51
N THR A 213 21.07 -11.60 24.83
CA THR A 213 21.87 -12.81 25.02
C THR A 213 21.97 -13.56 23.69
N ILE A 214 23.19 -13.75 23.19
CA ILE A 214 23.47 -14.49 21.94
C ILE A 214 24.40 -15.68 22.22
N SER A 215 24.33 -16.68 21.35
CA SER A 215 25.18 -17.87 21.42
C SER A 215 26.56 -17.60 20.80
N LYS A 216 27.63 -18.02 21.48
CA LYS A 216 29.00 -17.91 20.95
C LYS A 216 29.31 -19.01 19.94
N GLN A 217 30.16 -18.69 18.95
CA GLN A 217 30.85 -19.71 18.15
C GLN A 217 31.80 -20.49 19.06
N GLY A 218 31.58 -21.80 19.21
CA GLY A 218 32.34 -22.68 20.12
C GLY A 218 31.65 -23.05 21.44
N GLY A 219 30.41 -22.59 21.66
CA GLY A 219 29.61 -22.93 22.85
C GLY A 219 29.60 -21.83 23.91
N GLY A 220 28.52 -21.77 24.69
CA GLY A 220 28.26 -20.74 25.69
C GLY A 220 27.46 -19.54 25.16
N THR A 221 27.24 -18.55 26.02
CA THR A 221 26.47 -17.34 25.73
C THR A 221 27.28 -16.07 25.99
N GLU A 222 26.99 -15.00 25.25
CA GLU A 222 27.44 -13.65 25.56
C GLU A 222 26.28 -12.67 25.62
N VAL A 223 26.47 -11.60 26.37
CA VAL A 223 25.52 -10.50 26.47
C VAL A 223 26.06 -9.33 25.66
N VAL A 224 25.35 -8.99 24.60
CA VAL A 224 25.58 -7.81 23.77
C VAL A 224 24.48 -6.78 24.05
N LYS A 225 24.55 -5.61 23.42
CA LYS A 225 23.52 -4.57 23.54
C LYS A 225 23.11 -4.02 22.17
N THR A 226 21.87 -3.56 22.06
CA THR A 226 21.47 -2.66 20.99
C THR A 226 22.04 -1.25 21.21
N CYS A 227 21.97 -0.42 20.18
CA CYS A 227 22.52 0.94 20.17
C CYS A 227 21.39 1.98 20.10
N PRO A 228 21.63 3.23 20.54
CA PRO A 228 20.82 4.36 20.12
C PRO A 228 20.70 4.42 18.59
N ALA A 229 19.53 4.81 18.09
CA ALA A 229 19.20 4.76 16.66
C ALA A 229 20.18 5.56 15.79
N ALA A 230 20.71 4.96 14.72
CA ALA A 230 21.52 5.68 13.74
C ALA A 230 21.34 5.13 12.32
N MET A 231 21.37 6.03 11.34
CA MET A 231 21.33 5.70 9.91
C MET A 231 22.73 5.77 9.30
N GLY A 232 23.08 4.77 8.50
CA GLY A 232 24.37 4.67 7.83
C GLY A 232 24.45 5.51 6.55
N PHE A 233 25.63 5.65 5.95
CA PHE A 233 25.79 6.35 4.67
C PHE A 233 24.93 5.74 3.55
N ALA A 234 24.87 4.41 3.46
CA ALA A 234 24.08 3.72 2.44
C ALA A 234 22.55 3.93 2.58
N PHE A 235 22.04 4.50 3.68
CA PHE A 235 20.65 4.94 3.76
C PHE A 235 20.35 5.99 2.68
N ALA A 236 21.24 6.96 2.50
CA ALA A 236 21.05 8.01 1.50
C ALA A 236 21.26 7.51 0.05
N ALA A 237 21.74 6.27 -0.13
CA ALA A 237 21.88 5.66 -1.45
C ALA A 237 20.53 5.15 -2.01
N GLY A 238 19.50 4.99 -1.17
CA GLY A 238 18.24 4.37 -1.59
C GLY A 238 18.43 2.93 -2.10
N THR A 239 17.42 2.43 -2.82
CA THR A 239 17.44 1.09 -3.44
C THR A 239 17.29 1.17 -4.95
N THR A 240 17.33 0.03 -5.64
CA THR A 240 16.98 -0.02 -7.06
C THR A 240 15.50 0.29 -7.32
N ASP A 241 14.63 0.17 -6.31
CA ASP A 241 13.21 0.54 -6.43
C ASP A 241 12.98 2.05 -6.26
N GLY A 242 13.97 2.76 -5.73
CA GLY A 242 13.95 4.19 -5.49
C GLY A 242 15.34 4.66 -5.14
N PRO A 243 16.19 4.96 -6.13
CA PRO A 243 17.57 5.33 -5.87
C PRO A 243 17.61 6.69 -5.18
N GLY A 244 18.62 6.84 -4.34
CA GLY A 244 18.93 8.07 -3.66
C GLY A 244 19.48 9.14 -4.60
N ALA A 245 20.35 9.99 -4.07
CA ALA A 245 20.99 11.05 -4.83
C ALA A 245 22.44 11.23 -4.38
N PHE A 246 23.20 12.02 -5.12
CA PHE A 246 24.58 12.38 -4.83
C PHE A 246 25.55 11.20 -4.95
N ASP A 247 26.68 11.25 -4.25
CA ASP A 247 27.75 10.26 -4.33
C ASP A 247 27.57 9.08 -3.36
N PHE A 248 26.37 8.90 -2.78
CA PHE A 248 26.06 7.79 -1.90
C PHE A 248 25.92 6.48 -2.67
N LYS A 249 26.42 5.39 -2.08
CA LYS A 249 26.37 4.04 -2.66
C LYS A 249 25.97 3.03 -1.61
N GLN A 250 25.29 1.97 -2.04
CA GLN A 250 25.08 0.84 -1.15
C GLN A 250 26.41 0.12 -0.88
N GLY A 251 26.53 -0.50 0.29
CA GLY A 251 27.75 -1.21 0.67
C GLY A 251 28.83 -0.32 1.29
N ASP A 252 28.54 0.96 1.54
CA ASP A 252 29.54 1.88 2.10
C ASP A 252 29.75 1.62 3.60
N VAL A 253 30.93 1.08 3.92
CA VAL A 253 31.41 0.84 5.29
C VAL A 253 32.40 1.91 5.79
N LYS A 254 32.77 2.89 4.95
CA LYS A 254 33.79 3.89 5.26
C LYS A 254 33.20 5.28 5.44
N GLY A 255 32.26 5.69 4.60
CA GLY A 255 31.72 7.06 4.55
C GLY A 255 32.76 8.09 4.06
N ASN A 256 32.33 9.07 3.26
CA ASN A 256 33.21 10.10 2.73
C ASN A 256 33.39 11.31 3.68
N ALA A 257 34.50 12.03 3.49
CA ALA A 257 34.89 13.14 4.37
C ALA A 257 33.92 14.33 4.31
N PHE A 258 33.36 14.62 3.14
CA PHE A 258 32.44 15.73 2.93
C PHE A 258 31.16 15.55 3.76
N TRP A 259 30.48 14.40 3.65
CA TRP A 259 29.27 14.15 4.42
C TRP A 259 29.53 13.94 5.90
N ARG A 260 30.74 13.51 6.31
CA ARG A 260 31.16 13.55 7.72
C ARG A 260 31.19 14.98 8.26
N LEU A 261 31.67 15.95 7.48
CA LEU A 261 31.65 17.36 7.86
C LEU A 261 30.21 17.87 7.99
N VAL A 262 29.36 17.62 7.00
CA VAL A 262 27.94 18.03 7.01
C VAL A 262 27.19 17.42 8.20
N ARG A 263 27.37 16.11 8.43
CA ARG A 263 26.84 15.44 9.63
C ARG A 263 27.31 16.11 10.91
N ASN A 264 28.61 16.41 11.03
CA ASN A 264 29.16 16.96 12.27
C ASN A 264 28.60 18.36 12.60
N LEU A 265 28.18 19.14 11.59
CA LEU A 265 27.46 20.40 11.78
C LEU A 265 26.05 20.19 12.37
N LEU A 266 25.39 19.08 12.06
CA LEU A 266 24.10 18.71 12.63
C LEU A 266 24.26 18.07 14.03
N LYS A 267 25.02 16.97 14.10
CA LYS A 267 25.31 16.22 15.31
C LYS A 267 26.52 15.32 15.08
N THR A 268 27.59 15.51 15.87
CA THR A 268 28.76 14.63 15.83
C THR A 268 28.52 13.38 16.69
N PRO A 269 28.58 12.15 16.13
CA PRO A 269 28.44 10.92 16.92
C PRO A 269 29.61 10.75 17.88
N ASN A 270 29.34 10.34 19.12
CA ASN A 270 30.39 10.04 20.09
C ASN A 270 31.04 8.67 19.81
N GLN A 271 32.17 8.39 20.46
CA GLN A 271 32.93 7.15 20.21
C GLN A 271 32.15 5.89 20.60
N GLU A 272 31.38 5.92 21.68
CA GLU A 272 30.55 4.79 22.11
C GLU A 272 29.52 4.41 21.04
N GLN A 273 28.86 5.41 20.46
CA GLN A 273 27.85 5.24 19.42
C GLN A 273 28.49 4.70 18.13
N VAL A 274 29.65 5.24 17.73
CA VAL A 274 30.42 4.73 16.60
C VAL A 274 30.80 3.26 16.81
N ASP A 275 31.29 2.90 17.99
CA ASP A 275 31.73 1.54 18.29
C ASP A 275 30.56 0.55 18.38
N CYS A 276 29.43 0.98 18.94
CA CYS A 276 28.22 0.17 19.01
C CYS A 276 27.65 -0.14 17.61
N GLN A 277 27.65 0.85 16.71
CA GLN A 277 27.05 0.72 15.38
C GLN A 277 27.95 0.01 14.36
N ARG A 278 29.23 -0.29 14.67
CA ARG A 278 30.17 -0.88 13.70
C ARG A 278 29.58 -2.13 13.00
N PRO A 279 29.84 -2.32 11.69
CA PRO A 279 30.71 -1.51 10.83
C PRO A 279 30.01 -0.31 10.17
N LYS A 280 28.77 0.05 10.57
CA LYS A 280 28.00 1.15 9.96
C LYS A 280 28.74 2.49 10.12
N PRO A 281 29.09 3.17 9.02
CA PRO A 281 29.50 4.56 9.09
C PRO A 281 28.25 5.42 9.30
N ILE A 282 28.13 6.05 10.48
CA ILE A 282 26.95 6.86 10.84
C ILE A 282 26.89 8.11 9.96
N LEU A 283 25.79 8.28 9.22
CA LEU A 283 25.43 9.50 8.51
C LEU A 283 24.52 10.39 9.35
N LEU A 284 23.51 9.83 10.00
CA LEU A 284 22.58 10.56 10.88
C LEU A 284 22.49 9.86 12.24
N ASP A 285 22.81 10.59 13.31
CA ASP A 285 22.81 10.08 14.69
C ASP A 285 21.45 10.31 15.38
N THR A 286 20.40 9.76 14.76
CA THR A 286 18.99 10.09 15.07
C THR A 286 18.58 9.84 16.53
N GLY A 287 19.22 8.88 17.21
CA GLY A 287 18.99 8.56 18.61
C GLY A 287 19.48 9.66 19.55
N GLU A 288 20.44 10.47 19.11
CA GLU A 288 21.06 11.56 19.86
C GLU A 288 20.62 12.96 19.36
N MET A 289 19.68 13.00 18.41
CA MET A 289 19.08 14.21 17.84
C MET A 289 17.67 14.42 18.43
N LYS A 290 17.55 15.44 19.30
CA LYS A 290 16.39 15.67 20.17
C LYS A 290 15.60 16.95 19.89
N LEU A 291 16.09 17.80 18.98
CA LEU A 291 15.49 19.10 18.66
C LEU A 291 14.94 19.10 17.23
N PRO A 292 13.73 19.62 16.99
CA PRO A 292 12.75 20.14 17.97
C PRO A 292 12.08 19.03 18.82
N TYR A 293 12.20 17.78 18.41
CA TYR A 293 11.78 16.57 19.12
C TYR A 293 12.65 15.39 18.66
N ASP A 294 12.43 14.18 19.18
CA ASP A 294 13.17 12.96 18.80
C ASP A 294 13.05 12.67 17.28
N TRP A 295 14.19 12.43 16.62
CA TRP A 295 14.24 12.16 15.17
C TRP A 295 13.97 10.70 14.81
N ALA A 296 14.03 9.78 15.77
CA ALA A 296 13.70 8.37 15.61
C ALA A 296 13.07 7.81 16.89
N PRO A 297 12.12 6.85 16.78
CA PRO A 297 11.51 6.24 17.94
C PRO A 297 12.51 5.37 18.70
N ALA A 298 12.65 5.59 20.01
CA ALA A 298 13.43 4.72 20.89
C ALA A 298 12.58 3.60 21.53
N ILE A 299 11.28 3.86 21.69
CA ILE A 299 10.33 2.95 22.34
C ILE A 299 9.50 2.28 21.26
N LEU A 300 9.63 0.96 21.14
CA LEU A 300 8.97 0.17 20.09
C LEU A 300 7.94 -0.81 20.68
N PRO A 301 6.71 -0.87 20.12
CA PRO A 301 5.73 -1.90 20.43
C PRO A 301 6.09 -3.23 19.75
N VAL A 302 6.09 -4.31 20.52
CA VAL A 302 6.11 -5.68 19.98
C VAL A 302 4.88 -6.42 20.45
N GLN A 303 4.25 -7.17 19.55
CA GLN A 303 2.98 -7.84 19.82
C GLN A 303 2.91 -9.21 19.12
N ILE A 304 2.35 -10.18 19.85
CA ILE A 304 1.98 -11.49 19.34
C ILE A 304 0.47 -11.65 19.48
N LEU A 305 -0.20 -12.07 18.40
CA LEU A 305 -1.63 -12.38 18.38
C LEU A 305 -1.80 -13.87 18.09
N ARG A 306 -2.78 -14.50 18.73
CA ARG A 306 -3.14 -15.90 18.50
C ARG A 306 -4.59 -16.00 18.08
N ILE A 307 -4.84 -16.79 17.05
CA ILE A 307 -6.17 -17.23 16.61
C ILE A 307 -6.10 -18.74 16.42
N GLY A 308 -6.49 -19.51 17.44
CA GLY A 308 -6.35 -20.97 17.41
C GLY A 308 -4.90 -21.41 17.24
N GLN A 309 -4.61 -22.13 16.15
CA GLN A 309 -3.25 -22.53 15.75
C GLN A 309 -2.49 -21.50 14.87
N LEU A 310 -3.09 -20.36 14.54
CA LEU A 310 -2.41 -19.25 13.86
C LEU A 310 -1.81 -18.28 14.89
N VAL A 311 -0.56 -17.91 14.68
CA VAL A 311 0.16 -16.90 15.46
C VAL A 311 0.70 -15.82 14.54
N ILE A 312 0.37 -14.57 14.84
CA ILE A 312 0.77 -13.38 14.07
C ILE A 312 1.80 -12.62 14.89
N LEU A 313 2.98 -12.40 14.30
CA LEU A 313 4.06 -11.60 14.87
C LEU A 313 4.01 -10.20 14.28
N SER A 314 3.53 -9.23 15.05
CA SER A 314 3.42 -7.83 14.66
C SER A 314 4.73 -7.10 14.93
N VAL A 315 5.50 -6.82 13.87
CA VAL A 315 6.82 -6.21 13.97
C VAL A 315 6.81 -4.75 13.47
N PRO A 316 7.40 -3.80 14.21
CA PRO A 316 7.34 -2.37 13.89
C PRO A 316 8.44 -1.93 12.91
N GLY A 317 8.65 -2.68 11.82
CA GLY A 317 9.67 -2.38 10.83
C GLY A 317 9.71 -3.37 9.68
N GLU A 318 10.71 -3.23 8.83
CA GLU A 318 10.89 -4.00 7.59
C GLU A 318 11.95 -5.07 7.77
N PHE A 319 11.49 -6.29 8.09
CA PHE A 319 12.39 -7.42 8.24
C PHE A 319 12.81 -7.94 6.86
N THR A 320 14.11 -8.19 6.69
CA THR A 320 14.62 -8.91 5.52
C THR A 320 14.10 -10.36 5.47
N THR A 321 14.33 -11.01 4.34
CA THR A 321 13.90 -12.38 4.09
C THR A 321 14.42 -13.32 5.18
N MET A 322 15.71 -13.26 5.52
CA MET A 322 16.26 -14.13 6.55
C MET A 322 15.95 -13.67 7.98
N SER A 323 15.84 -12.36 8.22
CA SER A 323 15.41 -11.86 9.53
C SER A 323 14.05 -12.40 9.92
N GLY A 324 13.10 -12.35 8.98
CA GLY A 324 11.76 -12.87 9.22
C GLY A 324 11.72 -14.39 9.39
N ARG A 325 12.51 -15.14 8.62
CA ARG A 325 12.64 -16.60 8.78
C ARG A 325 13.16 -16.97 10.17
N ARG A 326 14.27 -16.37 10.60
CA ARG A 326 14.88 -16.62 11.93
C ARG A 326 13.91 -16.30 13.07
N LEU A 327 13.16 -15.20 12.96
CA LEU A 327 12.15 -14.84 13.96
C LEU A 327 11.01 -15.85 14.03
N ARG A 328 10.44 -16.24 12.87
CA ARG A 328 9.37 -17.26 12.83
C ARG A 328 9.81 -18.58 13.42
N ASP A 329 10.99 -19.06 13.06
CA ASP A 329 11.51 -20.35 13.51
C ASP A 329 11.78 -20.34 15.03
N ALA A 330 12.37 -19.25 15.54
CA ALA A 330 12.64 -19.08 16.96
C ALA A 330 11.34 -19.06 17.80
N VAL A 331 10.31 -18.36 17.33
CA VAL A 331 9.00 -18.32 18.00
C VAL A 331 8.31 -19.68 17.88
N LYS A 332 8.29 -20.29 16.70
CA LYS A 332 7.70 -21.62 16.48
C LYS A 332 8.32 -22.65 17.43
N THR A 333 9.64 -22.63 17.60
CA THR A 333 10.37 -23.51 18.53
C THR A 333 9.88 -23.35 19.97
N VAL A 334 9.65 -22.11 20.44
CA VAL A 334 9.10 -21.86 21.79
C VAL A 334 7.67 -22.37 21.92
N LEU A 335 6.83 -22.13 20.91
CA LEU A 335 5.43 -22.53 20.92
C LEU A 335 5.28 -24.07 20.95
N THR A 336 6.11 -24.81 20.21
CA THR A 336 6.04 -26.27 20.12
C THR A 336 6.90 -27.00 21.17
N GLY A 337 7.83 -26.31 21.82
CA GLY A 337 8.77 -26.90 22.80
C GLY A 337 8.27 -26.89 24.24
N GLY A 338 7.16 -26.20 24.54
CA GLY A 338 6.60 -26.11 25.89
C GLY A 338 5.95 -27.40 26.37
N SER A 339 5.94 -27.61 27.69
CA SER A 339 5.25 -28.75 28.33
C SER A 339 3.72 -28.70 28.20
N SER A 340 3.17 -27.55 27.81
CA SER A 340 1.72 -27.29 27.77
C SER A 340 0.97 -28.04 26.68
N LYS A 341 1.65 -28.72 25.72
CA LYS A 341 1.04 -29.44 24.57
C LYS A 341 -0.04 -28.63 23.81
N GLU A 342 -0.09 -27.31 24.01
CA GLU A 342 -1.18 -26.46 23.54
C GLU A 342 -1.06 -26.15 22.05
N PHE A 343 0.17 -26.17 21.54
CA PHE A 343 0.49 -26.16 20.12
C PHE A 343 1.15 -27.48 19.75
N ASP A 344 0.65 -28.11 18.69
CA ASP A 344 1.31 -29.23 18.04
C ASP A 344 2.20 -28.73 16.88
N ALA A 345 2.69 -29.65 16.05
CA ALA A 345 3.51 -29.29 14.89
C ALA A 345 2.76 -28.42 13.85
N ASN A 346 1.43 -28.35 13.92
CA ASN A 346 0.56 -27.66 12.98
C ASN A 346 0.34 -26.17 13.30
N VAL A 347 1.18 -25.57 14.16
CA VAL A 347 1.18 -24.12 14.37
C VAL A 347 1.66 -23.37 13.12
N HIS A 348 0.88 -22.37 12.72
CA HIS A 348 1.19 -21.44 11.63
C HIS A 348 1.70 -20.14 12.23
N VAL A 349 2.92 -19.73 11.89
CA VAL A 349 3.51 -18.46 12.37
C VAL A 349 3.69 -17.53 11.17
N VAL A 350 3.01 -16.38 11.19
CA VAL A 350 3.12 -15.36 10.15
C VAL A 350 3.74 -14.09 10.73
N ILE A 351 4.45 -13.33 9.89
CA ILE A 351 4.92 -11.98 10.23
C ILE A 351 3.97 -10.97 9.60
N ALA A 352 3.52 -10.01 10.40
CA ALA A 352 2.91 -8.78 9.97
C ALA A 352 3.95 -7.65 10.13
N GLY A 353 4.57 -7.26 9.01
CA GLY A 353 5.53 -6.14 8.97
C GLY A 353 4.83 -4.79 9.07
N LEU A 354 5.61 -3.72 9.32
CA LEU A 354 5.12 -2.34 9.39
C LEU A 354 3.90 -2.15 10.32
N THR A 355 3.89 -2.84 11.46
CA THR A 355 2.74 -2.86 12.37
C THR A 355 2.98 -1.99 13.60
N ASN A 356 1.96 -1.25 14.04
CA ASN A 356 1.91 -0.37 15.22
C ASN A 356 2.81 0.90 15.16
N THR A 357 4.06 0.79 14.71
CA THR A 357 4.95 1.94 14.43
C THR A 357 5.98 1.55 13.37
N TYR A 358 6.88 2.47 13.01
CA TYR A 358 7.91 2.25 12.00
C TYR A 358 9.30 2.59 12.52
N SER A 359 10.18 1.59 12.55
CA SER A 359 11.58 1.70 12.99
C SER A 359 12.56 1.32 11.87
N GLN A 360 12.23 1.65 10.62
CA GLN A 360 13.04 1.31 9.43
C GLN A 360 13.23 -0.21 9.27
N TYR A 361 14.43 -0.64 8.87
CA TYR A 361 14.72 -2.02 8.48
C TYR A 361 15.26 -2.86 9.64
N VAL A 362 15.16 -4.17 9.50
CA VAL A 362 15.78 -5.16 10.39
C VAL A 362 16.47 -6.22 9.53
N THR A 363 17.79 -6.16 9.52
CA THR A 363 18.66 -7.15 8.88
C THR A 363 19.17 -8.19 9.86
N THR A 364 19.64 -9.33 9.33
CA THR A 364 20.47 -10.24 10.12
C THR A 364 21.81 -9.58 10.47
N PHE A 365 22.54 -10.16 11.42
CA PHE A 365 23.88 -9.67 11.75
C PHE A 365 24.80 -9.69 10.53
N GLU A 366 24.69 -10.74 9.72
CA GLU A 366 25.50 -11.00 8.53
C GLU A 366 25.18 -10.01 7.41
N GLU A 367 23.88 -9.80 7.12
CA GLU A 367 23.42 -8.77 6.19
C GLU A 367 23.82 -7.37 6.65
N TYR A 368 23.77 -7.10 7.96
CA TYR A 368 24.19 -5.82 8.53
C TYR A 368 25.67 -5.52 8.22
N GLN A 369 26.55 -6.52 8.22
CA GLN A 369 27.97 -6.30 7.93
C GLN A 369 28.21 -5.74 6.53
N MET A 370 27.31 -6.05 5.59
CA MET A 370 27.43 -5.62 4.19
C MET A 370 27.10 -4.14 4.01
N GLN A 371 26.35 -3.51 4.93
CA GLN A 371 25.96 -2.09 4.85
C GLN A 371 25.38 -1.66 3.50
N ARG A 372 24.56 -2.53 2.89
CA ARG A 372 23.58 -2.13 1.88
C ARG A 372 22.49 -1.24 2.50
N TYR A 373 21.52 -0.80 1.72
CA TYR A 373 20.49 0.14 2.18
C TYR A 373 19.79 -0.35 3.46
N GLU A 374 19.38 -1.61 3.50
CA GLU A 374 18.66 -2.21 4.63
C GLU A 374 19.56 -2.28 5.87
N GLY A 375 20.84 -2.67 5.70
CA GLY A 375 21.81 -2.74 6.79
C GLY A 375 22.17 -1.37 7.38
N ALA A 376 22.27 -0.34 6.52
CA ALA A 376 22.45 1.04 6.96
C ALA A 376 21.20 1.60 7.65
N SER A 377 20.02 1.06 7.33
CA SER A 377 18.73 1.47 7.88
C SER A 377 18.30 0.64 9.10
N THR A 378 19.06 -0.39 9.50
CA THR A 378 18.86 -1.12 10.75
C THR A 378 19.28 -0.26 11.95
N LEU A 379 18.34 0.52 12.49
CA LEU A 379 18.63 1.65 13.39
C LEU A 379 19.45 1.31 14.63
N PHE A 380 19.13 0.21 15.32
CA PHE A 380 19.67 -0.09 16.66
C PHE A 380 20.91 -0.98 16.66
N GLY A 381 21.66 -0.96 15.55
CA GLY A 381 22.94 -1.64 15.40
C GLY A 381 22.83 -3.12 14.99
N PRO A 382 23.98 -3.84 14.97
CA PRO A 382 24.08 -5.18 14.40
C PRO A 382 23.25 -6.25 15.11
N TYR A 383 22.87 -6.01 16.37
CA TYR A 383 22.12 -6.96 17.20
C TYR A 383 20.62 -6.69 17.26
N THR A 384 20.10 -5.80 16.41
CA THR A 384 18.67 -5.44 16.36
C THR A 384 17.76 -6.67 16.17
N LEU A 385 18.10 -7.57 15.23
CA LEU A 385 17.32 -8.80 15.04
C LEU A 385 17.38 -9.71 16.28
N GLY A 386 18.56 -9.81 16.92
CA GLY A 386 18.73 -10.61 18.14
C GLY A 386 17.84 -10.12 19.28
N ALA A 387 17.73 -8.80 19.45
CA ALA A 387 16.77 -8.18 20.36
C ALA A 387 15.34 -8.59 20.04
N TYR A 388 14.88 -8.45 18.80
CA TYR A 388 13.52 -8.88 18.42
C TYR A 388 13.28 -10.36 18.70
N ILE A 389 14.19 -11.26 18.30
CA ILE A 389 14.06 -12.69 18.55
C ILE A 389 13.93 -12.98 20.05
N GLN A 390 14.79 -12.37 20.87
CA GLN A 390 14.74 -12.54 22.32
C GLN A 390 13.38 -12.12 22.90
N GLU A 391 12.88 -10.95 22.53
CA GLU A 391 11.66 -10.39 23.12
C GLU A 391 10.41 -11.12 22.61
N PHE A 392 10.36 -11.51 21.34
CA PHE A 392 9.27 -12.35 20.83
C PHE A 392 9.25 -13.76 21.43
N LYS A 393 10.41 -14.34 21.76
CA LYS A 393 10.46 -15.60 22.52
C LYS A 393 9.85 -15.44 23.92
N LYS A 394 10.10 -14.30 24.60
CA LYS A 394 9.46 -13.99 25.89
C LYS A 394 7.94 -13.84 25.75
N LEU A 395 7.48 -13.13 24.71
CA LEU A 395 6.05 -13.01 24.43
C LEU A 395 5.40 -14.37 24.15
N ALA A 396 6.04 -15.23 23.35
CA ALA A 396 5.55 -16.57 23.06
C ALA A 396 5.50 -17.45 24.32
N ALA A 397 6.52 -17.37 25.19
CA ALA A 397 6.52 -18.07 26.47
C ALA A 397 5.39 -17.58 27.41
N ALA A 398 5.15 -16.28 27.48
CA ALA A 398 4.05 -15.69 28.25
C ALA A 398 2.66 -16.08 27.69
N LEU A 399 2.56 -16.20 26.35
CA LEU A 399 1.35 -16.64 25.67
C LEU A 399 0.99 -18.09 26.05
N ILE A 400 1.94 -19.03 25.97
CA ILE A 400 1.69 -20.46 26.29
C ILE A 400 1.51 -20.73 27.78
N SER A 401 2.05 -19.87 28.65
CA SER A 401 1.92 -20.00 30.12
C SER A 401 0.71 -19.25 30.68
N GLY A 402 -0.06 -18.56 29.84
CA GLY A 402 -1.19 -17.74 30.29
C GLY A 402 -0.79 -16.53 31.15
N GLN A 403 0.50 -16.17 31.18
CA GLN A 403 1.01 -15.09 32.03
C GLN A 403 0.97 -13.74 31.32
N PRO A 404 0.62 -12.64 32.01
CA PRO A 404 0.68 -11.31 31.42
C PRO A 404 2.12 -10.88 31.15
N THR A 405 2.29 -9.89 30.28
CA THR A 405 3.58 -9.24 30.00
C THR A 405 3.61 -7.86 30.64
N GLN A 406 4.79 -7.41 31.09
CA GLN A 406 4.97 -6.03 31.55
C GLN A 406 4.73 -5.07 30.40
N SER A 407 4.02 -3.96 30.65
CA SER A 407 3.66 -3.01 29.59
C SER A 407 4.84 -2.26 29.00
N GLY A 408 5.90 -2.05 29.79
CA GLY A 408 7.07 -1.28 29.38
C GLY A 408 6.85 0.24 29.37
N PRO A 409 7.87 1.03 28.96
CA PRO A 409 7.78 2.48 28.92
C PRO A 409 6.81 2.94 27.81
N GLN A 410 6.02 3.99 28.06
CA GLN A 410 5.10 4.54 27.06
C GLN A 410 5.85 5.38 26.01
N PRO A 411 5.51 5.28 24.71
CA PRO A 411 6.07 6.16 23.69
C PRO A 411 5.63 7.62 23.92
N PRO A 412 6.43 8.62 23.50
CA PRO A 412 6.07 10.02 23.65
C PRO A 412 4.91 10.40 22.72
N ASP A 413 4.02 11.28 23.19
CA ASP A 413 3.03 11.95 22.35
C ASP A 413 3.63 13.25 21.77
N LEU A 414 3.58 13.37 20.44
CA LEU A 414 4.16 14.48 19.69
C LEU A 414 3.11 15.26 18.87
N LEU A 415 1.80 15.00 19.05
CA LEU A 415 0.75 15.57 18.20
C LEU A 415 0.76 17.11 18.21
N ASP A 416 0.88 17.73 19.38
CA ASP A 416 0.90 19.19 19.54
C ASP A 416 2.23 19.86 19.15
N LYS A 417 3.22 19.09 18.70
CA LYS A 417 4.57 19.58 18.35
C LYS A 417 4.86 19.55 16.85
N GLN A 418 3.92 19.10 16.03
CA GLN A 418 4.14 18.92 14.60
C GLN A 418 4.32 20.26 13.87
N ILE A 419 5.39 20.37 13.08
CA ILE A 419 5.67 21.53 12.25
C ILE A 419 5.23 21.20 10.81
N SER A 420 4.35 22.02 10.23
CA SER A 420 3.96 21.90 8.82
C SER A 420 4.53 23.05 8.00
N LEU A 421 5.30 22.72 6.96
CA LEU A 421 5.81 23.68 5.97
C LEU A 421 4.98 23.67 4.67
N LEU A 422 3.87 22.93 4.65
CA LEU A 422 3.00 22.81 3.48
C LEU A 422 2.10 24.03 3.40
N THR A 423 2.18 24.78 2.29
CA THR A 423 1.32 25.95 2.07
C THR A 423 -0.16 25.55 2.01
N PRO A 424 -1.06 26.34 2.61
CA PRO A 424 -2.50 26.10 2.52
C PRO A 424 -3.03 26.42 1.12
N VAL A 425 -4.23 25.91 0.80
CA VAL A 425 -4.98 26.37 -0.37
C VAL A 425 -5.48 27.79 -0.09
N VAL A 426 -5.11 28.74 -0.95
CA VAL A 426 -5.47 30.16 -0.79
C VAL A 426 -6.82 30.44 -1.44
N VAL A 427 -6.92 30.23 -2.75
CA VAL A 427 -8.11 30.50 -3.57
C VAL A 427 -8.05 29.64 -4.84
N ASP A 428 -9.23 29.23 -5.32
CA ASP A 428 -9.42 28.62 -6.64
C ASP A 428 -10.20 29.58 -7.54
N ALA A 429 -9.89 29.57 -8.83
CA ALA A 429 -10.59 30.39 -9.83
C ALA A 429 -10.70 29.66 -11.18
N THR A 430 -11.64 30.10 -12.01
CA THR A 430 -11.78 29.73 -13.42
C THR A 430 -11.60 30.96 -14.32
N PRO A 431 -11.41 30.79 -15.63
CA PRO A 431 -11.50 31.90 -16.58
C PRO A 431 -12.86 32.60 -16.55
N LEU A 432 -12.91 33.85 -17.03
CA LEU A 432 -14.16 34.60 -17.10
C LEU A 432 -15.19 33.87 -17.99
N GLY A 433 -16.40 33.68 -17.48
CA GLY A 433 -17.49 33.00 -18.19
C GLY A 433 -17.45 31.47 -18.12
N VAL A 434 -16.50 30.90 -17.37
CA VAL A 434 -16.37 29.45 -17.14
C VAL A 434 -16.69 29.13 -15.69
N ASN A 435 -17.47 28.08 -15.45
CA ASN A 435 -17.77 27.57 -14.12
C ASN A 435 -16.89 26.37 -13.76
N PHE A 436 -16.73 26.11 -12.47
CA PHE A 436 -16.14 24.85 -12.02
C PHE A 436 -17.02 23.67 -12.44
N GLY A 437 -16.41 22.62 -13.00
CA GLY A 437 -17.11 21.49 -13.59
C GLY A 437 -17.35 21.63 -15.10
N ASP A 438 -17.11 22.79 -15.71
CA ASP A 438 -17.17 22.91 -17.16
C ASP A 438 -16.05 22.10 -17.83
N VAL A 439 -16.38 21.44 -18.94
CA VAL A 439 -15.43 20.65 -19.73
C VAL A 439 -14.50 21.58 -20.52
N SER A 440 -13.19 21.47 -20.32
CA SER A 440 -12.18 22.20 -21.08
C SER A 440 -11.68 21.42 -22.31
N ALA A 441 -11.66 20.09 -22.23
CA ALA A 441 -11.43 19.20 -23.36
C ALA A 441 -12.35 17.97 -23.25
N ASP A 442 -13.25 17.83 -24.22
CA ASP A 442 -14.29 16.79 -24.24
C ASP A 442 -13.90 15.62 -25.16
N VAL A 443 -14.66 14.53 -25.08
CA VAL A 443 -14.58 13.44 -26.06
C VAL A 443 -14.97 13.93 -27.46
N PRO A 444 -14.42 13.33 -28.54
CA PRO A 444 -14.87 13.67 -29.89
C PRO A 444 -16.37 13.39 -30.06
N LYS A 445 -17.07 14.27 -30.79
CA LYS A 445 -18.50 14.10 -31.08
C LYS A 445 -18.73 12.79 -31.86
N ASN A 446 -19.76 12.05 -31.48
CA ASN A 446 -20.12 10.76 -32.07
C ASN A 446 -18.95 9.75 -32.03
N SER A 447 -18.15 9.77 -30.96
CA SER A 447 -17.06 8.83 -30.77
C SER A 447 -17.57 7.44 -30.39
N THR A 448 -16.87 6.43 -30.93
CA THR A 448 -16.99 5.04 -30.48
C THR A 448 -15.62 4.57 -30.07
N PHE A 449 -15.53 4.02 -28.87
CA PHE A 449 -14.34 3.43 -28.31
C PHE A 449 -14.51 1.91 -28.23
N LYS A 450 -13.39 1.19 -28.28
CA LYS A 450 -13.32 -0.25 -28.13
C LYS A 450 -12.74 -0.63 -26.77
N ASN A 451 -12.92 -1.88 -26.41
CA ASN A 451 -12.27 -2.44 -25.22
C ASN A 451 -10.74 -2.28 -25.31
N GLY A 452 -10.14 -1.71 -24.27
CA GLY A 452 -8.72 -1.38 -24.20
C GLY A 452 -8.36 0.04 -24.65
N ASP A 453 -9.27 0.79 -25.27
CA ASP A 453 -9.05 2.20 -25.57
C ASP A 453 -9.01 3.05 -24.29
N ASN A 454 -8.38 4.22 -24.39
CA ASN A 454 -8.38 5.23 -23.34
C ASN A 454 -9.35 6.37 -23.70
N VAL A 455 -10.24 6.69 -22.77
CA VAL A 455 -11.08 7.89 -22.83
C VAL A 455 -10.50 8.93 -21.88
N THR A 456 -10.28 10.15 -22.37
CA THR A 456 -9.75 11.25 -21.57
C THR A 456 -10.65 12.46 -21.68
N VAL A 457 -11.03 13.02 -20.53
CA VAL A 457 -11.82 14.27 -20.43
C VAL A 457 -11.14 15.19 -19.43
N VAL A 458 -11.11 16.49 -19.74
CA VAL A 458 -10.52 17.51 -18.87
C VAL A 458 -11.59 18.50 -18.44
N PHE A 459 -11.66 18.78 -17.15
CA PHE A 459 -12.58 19.73 -16.53
C PHE A 459 -11.83 20.91 -15.92
N TRP A 460 -12.43 22.10 -15.98
CA TRP A 460 -12.05 23.19 -15.09
C TRP A 460 -12.39 22.81 -13.65
N SER A 461 -11.39 22.79 -12.80
CA SER A 461 -11.50 22.23 -11.44
C SER A 461 -10.76 23.09 -10.41
N ALA A 462 -10.77 22.62 -9.18
CA ALA A 462 -10.18 23.25 -8.01
C ALA A 462 -9.20 22.30 -7.31
N ASN A 463 -8.48 22.79 -6.30
CA ASN A 463 -7.53 22.00 -5.55
C ASN A 463 -8.21 20.87 -4.75
N PRO A 464 -7.85 19.58 -4.94
CA PRO A 464 -8.46 18.46 -4.22
C PRO A 464 -8.17 18.47 -2.72
N ARG A 465 -7.29 19.34 -2.22
CA ARG A 465 -7.07 19.52 -0.78
C ARG A 465 -8.18 20.31 -0.07
N ASN A 466 -9.11 20.90 -0.81
CA ASN A 466 -10.27 21.57 -0.22
C ASN A 466 -11.23 20.56 0.45
N ASP A 467 -11.39 19.39 -0.16
CA ASP A 467 -12.16 18.27 0.39
C ASP A 467 -11.54 16.97 -0.14
N LEU A 468 -11.18 16.07 0.77
CA LEU A 468 -10.60 14.77 0.42
C LEU A 468 -11.61 13.81 -0.21
N MET A 469 -12.90 14.16 -0.19
CA MET A 469 -14.00 13.33 -0.68
C MET A 469 -14.01 11.94 -0.01
N THR A 470 -13.73 11.88 1.30
CA THR A 470 -13.71 10.62 2.06
C THR A 470 -15.06 9.91 1.99
N GLU A 471 -15.06 8.62 1.63
CA GLU A 471 -16.26 7.83 1.28
C GLU A 471 -17.08 8.33 0.08
N GLY A 472 -16.60 9.37 -0.60
CA GLY A 472 -17.08 9.86 -1.88
C GLY A 472 -16.15 9.47 -3.03
N THR A 473 -16.15 10.28 -4.08
CA THR A 473 -15.31 10.10 -5.27
C THR A 473 -15.10 11.45 -5.97
N PHE A 474 -13.96 11.61 -6.64
CA PHE A 474 -13.67 12.72 -7.56
C PHE A 474 -14.16 12.45 -8.99
N ALA A 475 -14.41 11.19 -9.35
CA ALA A 475 -14.69 10.81 -10.73
C ALA A 475 -15.57 9.55 -10.82
N LEU A 476 -16.55 9.60 -11.72
CA LEU A 476 -17.35 8.44 -12.09
C LEU A 476 -17.33 8.23 -13.61
N VAL A 477 -17.33 6.97 -14.01
CA VAL A 477 -17.83 6.56 -15.33
C VAL A 477 -19.26 6.08 -15.12
N GLU A 478 -20.20 6.70 -15.82
CA GLU A 478 -21.62 6.34 -15.76
C GLU A 478 -22.05 5.67 -17.06
N ILE A 479 -22.88 4.63 -16.96
CA ILE A 479 -23.54 3.98 -18.09
C ILE A 479 -25.00 4.45 -18.18
N LEU A 480 -25.48 4.69 -19.39
CA LEU A 480 -26.89 5.01 -19.64
C LEU A 480 -27.72 3.72 -19.60
N GLN A 481 -28.75 3.72 -18.76
CA GLN A 481 -29.79 2.68 -18.68
C GLN A 481 -31.13 3.25 -19.13
N GLY A 482 -31.82 2.53 -20.02
CA GLY A 482 -33.05 3.01 -20.63
C GLY A 482 -32.80 4.25 -21.50
N LYS A 483 -33.61 5.30 -21.34
CA LYS A 483 -33.51 6.52 -22.15
C LYS A 483 -32.74 7.66 -21.47
N ASP A 484 -32.88 7.82 -20.15
CA ASP A 484 -32.34 9.00 -19.43
C ASP A 484 -31.72 8.68 -18.05
N SER A 485 -31.58 7.41 -17.67
CA SER A 485 -31.09 7.04 -16.34
C SER A 485 -29.59 6.71 -16.37
N TRP A 486 -28.77 7.57 -15.77
CA TRP A 486 -27.33 7.34 -15.65
C TRP A 486 -26.99 6.60 -14.36
N VAL A 487 -26.29 5.48 -14.47
CA VAL A 487 -25.89 4.64 -13.35
C VAL A 487 -24.36 4.58 -13.26
N PRO A 488 -23.77 4.79 -12.08
CA PRO A 488 -22.33 4.62 -11.89
C PRO A 488 -21.86 3.19 -12.24
N ALA A 489 -20.80 3.09 -13.04
CA ALA A 489 -20.18 1.83 -13.45
C ALA A 489 -18.75 1.68 -12.91
N TYR A 490 -17.96 2.76 -12.89
CA TYR A 490 -16.62 2.79 -12.30
C TYR A 490 -16.39 4.09 -11.50
N ASP A 491 -15.61 4.01 -10.42
CA ASP A 491 -15.18 5.17 -9.61
C ASP A 491 -13.66 5.28 -9.53
N ASP A 492 -13.16 6.33 -8.87
CA ASP A 492 -11.73 6.60 -8.69
C ASP A 492 -10.99 5.61 -7.76
N ASP A 493 -11.68 4.58 -7.27
CA ASP A 493 -11.11 3.41 -6.58
C ASP A 493 -10.97 2.19 -7.53
N ASP A 494 -11.53 2.25 -8.75
CA ASP A 494 -11.28 1.26 -9.80
C ASP A 494 -9.91 1.48 -10.45
N PHE A 495 -9.13 0.40 -10.60
CA PHE A 495 -7.80 0.44 -11.22
C PHE A 495 -7.78 1.02 -12.65
N CYS A 496 -8.93 1.00 -13.33
CA CYS A 496 -9.10 1.46 -14.71
C CYS A 496 -9.40 2.96 -14.83
N LEU A 497 -9.72 3.66 -13.74
CA LEU A 497 -10.05 5.09 -13.74
C LEU A 497 -8.97 5.88 -13.00
N ARG A 498 -8.55 7.01 -13.57
CA ARG A 498 -7.54 7.88 -12.98
C ARG A 498 -8.06 9.30 -12.87
N PHE A 499 -7.86 9.89 -11.70
CA PHE A 499 -8.05 11.32 -11.45
C PHE A 499 -6.69 12.00 -11.37
N ILE A 500 -6.43 12.94 -12.27
CA ILE A 500 -5.17 13.67 -12.37
C ILE A 500 -5.44 15.16 -12.23
N TRP A 501 -5.00 15.75 -11.13
CA TRP A 501 -5.09 17.19 -10.91
C TRP A 501 -3.82 17.90 -11.37
N SER A 502 -3.97 19.03 -12.05
CA SER A 502 -2.83 19.83 -12.51
C SER A 502 -3.12 21.34 -12.50
N ARG A 503 -2.04 22.14 -12.44
CA ARG A 503 -2.07 23.60 -12.59
C ARG A 503 -1.10 24.02 -13.70
N PRO A 504 -1.41 25.07 -14.46
CA PRO A 504 -0.48 25.60 -15.46
C PRO A 504 0.78 26.20 -14.82
N ALA A 505 0.69 26.68 -13.57
CA ALA A 505 1.83 27.14 -12.79
C ALA A 505 1.61 26.88 -11.29
N LYS A 506 2.70 26.78 -10.52
CA LYS A 506 2.67 26.42 -9.08
C LYS A 506 1.74 27.30 -8.23
N LEU A 507 1.57 28.57 -8.59
CA LEU A 507 0.73 29.54 -7.88
C LEU A 507 -0.58 29.90 -8.60
N SER A 508 -0.87 29.28 -9.75
CA SER A 508 -2.04 29.60 -10.59
C SER A 508 -3.37 29.29 -9.87
N PRO A 509 -4.26 30.25 -9.57
CA PRO A 509 -5.55 29.92 -8.94
C PRO A 509 -6.44 29.02 -9.82
N GLN A 510 -6.13 28.92 -11.12
CA GLN A 510 -6.78 28.02 -12.06
C GLN A 510 -6.13 26.64 -12.08
N SER A 511 -6.96 25.60 -12.16
CA SER A 511 -6.53 24.20 -12.21
C SER A 511 -7.46 23.34 -13.08
N HIS A 512 -6.97 22.16 -13.46
CA HIS A 512 -7.71 21.18 -14.24
C HIS A 512 -7.78 19.85 -13.49
N ALA A 513 -8.88 19.13 -13.72
CA ALA A 513 -9.01 17.71 -13.42
C ALA A 513 -9.07 16.94 -14.75
N THR A 514 -8.05 16.15 -15.02
CA THR A 514 -8.01 15.21 -16.15
C THR A 514 -8.45 13.85 -15.65
N ILE A 515 -9.51 13.30 -16.25
CA ILE A 515 -10.04 11.98 -15.94
C ILE A 515 -9.68 11.05 -17.09
N GLU A 516 -8.95 9.97 -16.80
CA GLU A 516 -8.58 8.95 -17.78
C GLU A 516 -9.25 7.63 -17.42
N TRP A 517 -10.04 7.10 -18.35
CA TRP A 517 -10.64 5.78 -18.23
C TRP A 517 -10.04 4.83 -19.26
N LYS A 518 -9.30 3.82 -18.79
CA LYS A 518 -8.80 2.72 -19.62
C LYS A 518 -9.87 1.64 -19.68
N ILE A 519 -10.58 1.57 -20.80
CA ILE A 519 -11.76 0.72 -20.94
C ILE A 519 -11.39 -0.76 -20.66
N PRO A 520 -11.95 -1.40 -19.62
CA PRO A 520 -11.64 -2.79 -19.29
C PRO A 520 -12.03 -3.75 -20.42
N GLY A 521 -11.27 -4.85 -20.57
CA GLY A 521 -11.56 -5.87 -21.58
C GLY A 521 -12.93 -6.55 -21.46
N THR A 522 -13.55 -6.46 -20.29
CA THR A 522 -14.83 -7.09 -19.92
C THR A 522 -15.97 -6.07 -19.77
N VAL A 523 -15.78 -4.82 -20.20
CA VAL A 523 -16.83 -3.81 -20.11
C VAL A 523 -18.01 -4.21 -21.01
N ALA A 524 -19.23 -3.85 -20.61
CA ALA A 524 -20.41 -4.01 -21.45
C ALA A 524 -20.41 -2.96 -22.58
N SER A 525 -20.86 -3.32 -23.77
CA SER A 525 -21.14 -2.33 -24.80
C SER A 525 -22.32 -1.45 -24.36
N GLY A 526 -22.25 -0.15 -24.64
CA GLY A 526 -23.26 0.81 -24.18
C GLY A 526 -22.87 2.26 -24.39
N VAL A 527 -23.73 3.16 -23.92
CA VAL A 527 -23.48 4.61 -23.91
C VAL A 527 -22.97 5.01 -22.54
N TYR A 528 -21.82 5.67 -22.50
CA TYR A 528 -21.13 6.08 -21.29
C TYR A 528 -20.89 7.59 -21.25
N ARG A 529 -20.65 8.12 -20.05
CA ARG A 529 -20.08 9.46 -19.85
C ARG A 529 -19.17 9.49 -18.63
N ILE A 530 -18.32 10.50 -18.57
CA ILE A 530 -17.48 10.78 -17.40
C ILE A 530 -18.10 11.92 -16.60
N ARG A 531 -18.20 11.74 -15.29
CA ARG A 531 -18.64 12.75 -14.33
C ARG A 531 -17.51 13.08 -13.37
N HIS A 532 -17.35 14.36 -13.07
CA HIS A 532 -16.37 14.88 -12.12
C HIS A 532 -17.07 15.57 -10.93
N PHE A 533 -16.48 15.43 -9.74
CA PHE A 533 -16.87 16.10 -8.51
C PHE A 533 -15.67 16.83 -7.91
N GLY A 534 -15.89 18.02 -7.39
CA GLY A 534 -14.83 18.79 -6.73
C GLY A 534 -15.39 19.81 -5.75
N SER A 535 -14.47 20.47 -5.03
CA SER A 535 -14.79 21.54 -4.09
C SER A 535 -13.84 22.71 -4.30
N ALA A 536 -14.40 23.91 -4.47
CA ALA A 536 -13.66 25.13 -4.79
C ALA A 536 -13.67 26.08 -3.61
N LYS A 537 -12.49 26.65 -3.29
CA LYS A 537 -12.35 27.65 -2.25
C LYS A 537 -12.44 29.06 -2.83
N SER A 538 -13.44 29.81 -2.37
CA SER A 538 -13.64 31.20 -2.77
C SER A 538 -12.60 32.13 -2.11
N LEU A 539 -12.51 33.38 -2.61
CA LEU A 539 -11.65 34.41 -2.01
C LEU A 539 -12.00 34.71 -0.54
N LEU A 540 -13.27 34.53 -0.15
CA LEU A 540 -13.75 34.69 1.23
C LEU A 540 -13.48 33.46 2.10
N GLY A 541 -12.86 32.42 1.53
CA GLY A 541 -12.48 31.19 2.24
C GLY A 541 -13.56 30.12 2.31
N SER A 542 -14.77 30.37 1.82
CA SER A 542 -15.85 29.38 1.76
C SER A 542 -15.54 28.28 0.75
N ILE A 543 -15.88 27.03 1.08
CA ILE A 543 -15.73 25.88 0.18
C ILE A 543 -17.10 25.53 -0.41
N ASN A 544 -17.20 25.48 -1.73
CA ASN A 544 -18.41 25.14 -2.45
C ASN A 544 -18.18 23.93 -3.35
N HIS A 545 -19.04 22.92 -3.27
CA HIS A 545 -18.98 21.73 -4.13
C HIS A 545 -19.57 22.01 -5.51
N PHE A 546 -19.03 21.34 -6.52
CA PHE A 546 -19.48 21.40 -7.90
C PHE A 546 -19.43 20.02 -8.57
N THR A 547 -20.13 19.89 -9.69
CA THR A 547 -20.08 18.70 -10.54
C THR A 547 -20.02 19.10 -12.01
N GLY A 548 -19.36 18.28 -12.82
CA GLY A 548 -19.27 18.40 -14.27
C GLY A 548 -19.54 17.06 -14.94
N ALA A 549 -20.03 17.07 -16.17
CA ALA A 549 -20.21 15.86 -16.98
C ALA A 549 -19.71 16.07 -18.41
N SER A 550 -19.04 15.07 -18.96
CA SER A 550 -18.63 15.03 -20.36
C SER A 550 -19.83 14.87 -21.31
N SER A 551 -19.60 15.05 -22.60
CA SER A 551 -20.51 14.49 -23.60
C SER A 551 -20.57 12.95 -23.50
N ALA A 552 -21.70 12.38 -23.91
CA ALA A 552 -21.86 10.92 -23.98
C ALA A 552 -21.08 10.32 -25.16
N PHE A 553 -20.62 9.09 -25.00
CA PHE A 553 -19.87 8.35 -26.02
C PHE A 553 -20.21 6.86 -26.01
N VAL A 554 -19.99 6.18 -27.13
CA VAL A 554 -20.31 4.75 -27.27
C VAL A 554 -19.08 3.90 -26.96
N VAL A 555 -19.28 2.79 -26.26
CA VAL A 555 -18.32 1.68 -26.17
C VAL A 555 -18.93 0.49 -26.91
N ALA A 556 -18.24 -0.04 -27.91
CA ALA A 556 -18.73 -1.12 -28.78
C ALA A 556 -17.77 -2.30 -28.86
#